data_AF-A0A0M1P4G6-F1
#
_entry.id   AF-A0A0M1P4G6-F1
#
_cell.length_a   1.000
_cell.length_b   1.000
_cell.length_c   1.000
_cell.angle_alpha   90.00
_cell.angle_beta   90.00
_cell.angle_gamma   90.00
#
_symmetry.space_group_name_H-M   'P 1'
#
loop_
_entity.id
_entity.type
_entity.pdbx_description
1 polymer ?
#
loop_
_entity_poly.entity_id
_entity_poly.type
_entity_poly.pdbx_seq_one_letter_code
_entity_poly.pdbx_strand_id
1 'polypeptide(L)' 'MKHDSVLFLITGVASGEFLNGVRYLPNQKADTHSVITHSQNQLISFLRTINKMPVQRQILNEAAM' A
#
# COMPACT_ATOMS: atom_id res chain seq x y z
N MET A 1 -28.65 1.84 -19.17
CA MET A 1 -28.25 0.64 -18.41
C MET A 1 -27.14 1.04 -17.46
N LYS A 2 -27.30 0.80 -16.16
CA LYS A 2 -26.35 1.22 -15.13
C LYS A 2 -25.26 0.16 -15.04
N HIS A 3 -24.11 0.42 -15.67
CA HIS A 3 -22.93 -0.42 -15.47
C HIS A 3 -22.18 0.15 -14.26
N ASP A 4 -22.59 -0.26 -13.06
CA ASP A 4 -21.86 0.11 -11.85
C ASP A 4 -20.47 -0.56 -11.93
N SER A 5 -19.44 0.22 -12.27
CA SER A 5 -18.05 -0.26 -12.29
C SER A 5 -17.52 -0.40 -10.86
N VAL A 6 -16.63 -1.37 -10.66
CA VAL A 6 -16.05 -1.69 -9.36
C VAL A 6 -14.55 -1.42 -9.45
N LEU A 7 -14.05 -0.63 -8.50
CA LEU A 7 -12.64 -0.43 -8.26
C LEU A 7 -12.29 -1.07 -6.92
N PHE A 8 -11.35 -2.02 -6.92
CA PHE A 8 -10.86 -2.67 -5.72
C PHE A 8 -9.39 -2.31 -5.51
N LEU A 9 -9.05 -1.89 -4.29
CA LEU A 9 -7.67 -1.57 -3.91
C LEU A 9 -7.33 -2.27 -2.59
N ILE A 10 -6.16 -2.88 -2.56
CA ILE A 10 -5.61 -3.49 -1.34
C ILE A 10 -4.13 -3.19 -1.23
N THR A 11 -3.67 -3.01 0.00
CA THR A 11 -2.26 -2.78 0.34
C THR A 11 -1.88 -3.73 1.48
N GLY A 12 -0.73 -4.40 1.35
CA GLY A 12 -0.22 -5.25 2.41
C GLY A 12 0.27 -4.43 3.60
N VAL A 13 -0.24 -4.72 4.80
CA VAL A 13 0.26 -4.12 6.05
C VAL A 13 1.38 -4.98 6.64
N ALA A 14 1.10 -6.25 6.89
CA ALA A 14 2.08 -7.29 7.20
C ALA A 14 2.30 -8.20 5.99
N SER A 15 3.47 -8.82 5.90
CA SER A 15 3.76 -9.74 4.80
C SER A 15 2.89 -10.99 4.90
N GLY A 16 2.14 -11.26 3.83
CA GLY A 16 1.38 -12.48 3.63
C GLY A 16 1.64 -13.06 2.24
N GLU A 17 0.91 -14.12 1.90
CA GLU A 17 1.10 -14.84 0.64
C GLU A 17 0.78 -14.00 -0.60
N PHE A 18 -0.15 -13.04 -0.48
CA PHE A 18 -0.60 -12.24 -1.63
C PHE A 18 0.14 -10.91 -1.78
N LEU A 19 0.39 -10.21 -0.68
CA LEU A 19 1.09 -8.92 -0.68
C LEU A 19 2.12 -8.86 0.44
N ASN A 20 3.29 -8.32 0.09
CA ASN A 20 4.28 -7.94 1.08
C ASN A 20 3.78 -6.78 1.94
N GLY A 21 4.13 -6.80 3.22
CA GLY A 21 3.81 -5.72 4.14
C GLY A 21 4.57 -4.43 3.86
N VAL A 22 4.26 -3.41 4.65
CA VAL A 22 4.99 -2.15 4.64
C VAL A 22 6.42 -2.41 5.15
N ARG A 23 7.43 -1.92 4.43
CA ARG A 23 8.83 -1.95 4.87
C ARG A 23 9.35 -0.55 5.06
N TYR A 24 9.73 -0.21 6.30
CA TYR A 24 10.46 1.02 6.57
C TYR A 24 11.87 0.92 6.00
N LEU A 25 12.28 1.97 5.28
CA LEU A 25 13.57 2.08 4.62
C LEU A 25 14.38 3.24 5.23
N PRO A 26 15.71 3.26 5.04
CA PRO A 26 16.53 4.40 5.43
C PRO A 26 16.06 5.71 4.81
N ASN A 27 16.46 6.83 5.42
CA ASN A 27 16.14 8.19 4.97
C ASN A 27 14.63 8.49 4.93
N GLN A 28 13.90 8.01 5.95
CA GLN A 28 12.48 8.30 6.16
C GLN A 28 11.64 7.88 4.95
N LYS A 29 11.80 6.62 4.54
CA LYS A 29 11.04 6.07 3.42
C LYS A 29 10.24 4.85 3.87
N ALA A 30 9.17 4.56 3.15
CA ALA A 30 8.40 3.33 3.32
C ALA A 30 8.11 2.72 1.94
N ASP A 31 8.40 1.44 1.81
CA ASP A 31 8.10 0.62 0.64
C ASP A 31 6.74 -0.06 0.85
N THR A 32 5.77 0.20 -0.02
CA THR A 32 4.42 -0.37 0.04
C THR A 32 4.13 -1.20 -1.20
N HIS A 33 3.36 -2.27 -1.04
CA HIS A 33 2.96 -3.17 -2.12
C HIS A 33 1.44 -3.26 -2.15
N SER A 34 0.86 -2.92 -3.30
CA SER A 34 -0.58 -2.78 -3.48
C SER A 34 -1.04 -3.43 -4.79
N VAL A 35 -2.32 -3.77 -4.84
CA VAL A 35 -3.00 -4.19 -6.08
C VAL A 35 -4.20 -3.30 -6.30
N ILE A 36 -4.38 -2.88 -7.55
CA ILE A 36 -5.56 -2.16 -8.02
C ILE A 36 -6.24 -3.04 -9.07
N THR A 37 -7.55 -3.24 -8.93
CA THR A 37 -8.38 -3.93 -9.94
C THR A 37 -9.53 -3.03 -10.35
N HIS A 38 -9.82 -2.97 -11.65
CA HIS A 38 -10.93 -2.16 -12.18
C HIS A 38 -11.76 -2.98 -13.16
N SER A 39 -13.03 -3.19 -12.83
CA SER A 39 -13.91 -4.10 -13.58
C SER A 39 -14.27 -3.57 -14.97
N GLN A 40 -14.32 -2.25 -15.17
CA GLN A 40 -14.71 -1.68 -16.46
C GLN A 40 -13.67 -1.94 -17.55
N ASN A 41 -12.38 -1.87 -17.21
CA ASN A 41 -11.27 -2.06 -18.16
C ASN A 41 -10.52 -3.38 -17.96
N GLN A 42 -11.01 -4.25 -17.07
CA GLN A 42 -10.43 -5.58 -16.78
C GLN A 42 -8.93 -5.50 -16.41
N LEU A 43 -8.53 -4.40 -15.78
CA LEU A 43 -7.14 -4.16 -15.39
C LEU A 43 -6.87 -4.71 -14.00
N ILE A 44 -5.75 -5.42 -13.85
CA ILE A 44 -5.13 -5.74 -12.57
C ILE A 44 -3.72 -5.17 -12.60
N SER A 45 -3.40 -4.30 -11.65
CA SER A 45 -2.09 -3.65 -11.56
C SER A 45 -1.47 -3.89 -10.19
N PHE A 46 -0.24 -4.41 -10.18
CA PHE A 46 0.58 -4.53 -8.98
C PHE A 46 1.47 -3.30 -8.89
N LEU A 47 1.36 -2.55 -7.79
CA LEU A 47 2.13 -1.35 -7.56
C LEU A 47 3.09 -1.55 -6.38
N ARG A 48 4.35 -1.21 -6.61
CA ARG A 48 5.35 -1.02 -5.56
C ARG A 48 5.69 0.47 -5.50
N THR A 49 5.59 1.06 -4.32
CA THR A 49 5.79 2.51 -4.16
C THR A 49 6.76 2.79 -3.01
N ILE A 50 7.74 3.66 -3.29
CA ILE A 50 8.67 4.17 -2.28
C ILE A 50 8.18 5.55 -1.84
N ASN A 51 7.51 5.57 -0.70
CA ASN A 51 6.95 6.77 -0.11
C ASN A 51 8.02 7.51 0.69
N LYS A 52 8.19 8.81 0.48
CA LYS A 52 8.97 9.67 1.38
C LYS A 52 8.08 10.05 2.54
N MET A 53 8.39 9.59 3.74
CA MET A 53 7.65 9.92 4.94
C MET A 53 8.17 11.25 5.49
N PRO A 54 7.31 12.26 5.74
CA PRO A 54 7.67 13.35 6.62
C PRO A 54 7.86 12.79 8.03
N VAL A 55 8.88 13.23 8.77
CA VAL A 55 9.03 12.85 10.19
C VAL A 55 7.82 13.34 10.96
N GLN A 56 6.83 12.49 11.21
CA GLN A 56 5.97 12.65 12.37
C GLN A 56 6.63 11.90 13.52
N ARG A 57 7.22 12.68 14.45
CA ARG A 57 7.85 12.26 15.71
C ARG A 57 6.99 11.32 16.58
N GLN A 58 5.73 11.14 16.22
CA GLN A 58 4.71 10.41 16.95
C GLN A 58 4.74 8.88 16.71
N ILE A 59 5.07 8.41 15.49
CA ILE A 59 5.08 6.97 15.16
C ILE A 59 6.29 6.24 15.79
N LEU A 60 7.42 6.94 15.94
CA LEU A 60 8.63 6.36 16.55
C LEU A 60 8.48 6.08 18.05
N ASN A 61 7.60 6.80 18.74
CA ASN A 61 7.41 6.64 20.18
C ASN A 61 6.51 5.44 20.52
N GLU A 62 5.60 5.04 19.64
CA GLU A 62 4.69 3.91 19.88
C GLU A 62 5.33 2.55 19.61
N ALA A 63 6.35 2.48 18.77
CA ALA A 63 7.11 1.24 18.50
C ALA A 63 8.24 0.96 19.51
N ALA A 64 8.54 1.92 20.39
CA ALA A 64 9.58 1.84 21.41
C ALA A 64 9.02 1.64 22.84
N MET A 65 7.69 1.51 22.96
CA MET A 65 6.97 1.08 24.16
C MET A 65 6.48 -0.36 23.97
#